data_AF-A0A965Y941-F1
#
_entry.id   AF-A0A965Y941-F1
#
_cell.length_a   1.000
_cell.length_b   1.000
_cell.length_c   1.000
_cell.angle_alpha   90.00
_cell.angle_beta   90.00
_cell.angle_gamma   90.00
#
_symmetry.space_group_name_H-M   'P 1'
#
loop_
_entity.id
_entity.type
_entity.pdbx_description
1 polymer ?
#
loop_
_entity_poly.entity_id
_entity_poly.type
_entity_poly.pdbx_seq_one_letter_code
_entity_poly.pdbx_strand_id
1 'polypeptide(L)'
;MYEKINELADRLTDKLVATRRDFHKYAESGWFEMRTSSLIARRLTDMGYEVLTGPDVCLGESRMGLPSDEELEKNYIRAKEQGADPEFIEKVKGGFTGVMAILRCGEGPAVALRFDIDALGVVEDASSEHRPFREGFSSVNPGMMHACGHDGHAS
;
A
#
# COMPACT_ATOMS: atom_id res chain seq x y z
N MET A 1 -31.09 4.90 1.56
CA MET A 1 -29.90 4.03 1.41
C MET A 1 -28.70 4.84 0.93
N TYR A 2 -28.78 5.50 -0.23
CA TYR A 2 -27.68 6.31 -0.77
C TYR A 2 -27.24 7.48 0.14
N GLU A 3 -28.18 8.19 0.76
CA GLU A 3 -27.83 9.27 1.72
C GLU A 3 -26.99 8.76 2.89
N LYS A 4 -27.35 7.61 3.47
CA LYS A 4 -26.58 6.98 4.54
C LYS A 4 -25.18 6.56 4.08
N ILE A 5 -25.03 6.10 2.83
CA ILE A 5 -23.73 5.75 2.25
C ILE A 5 -22.88 7.03 2.10
N ASN A 6 -23.46 8.11 1.60
CA ASN A 6 -22.76 9.39 1.46
C ASN A 6 -22.32 9.93 2.82
N GLU A 7 -23.20 9.93 3.83
CA GLU A 7 -22.82 10.35 5.19
C GLU A 7 -21.68 9.51 5.78
N LEU A 8 -21.67 8.19 5.53
CA LEU A 8 -20.58 7.32 5.98
C LEU A 8 -19.28 7.62 5.22
N ALA A 9 -19.37 7.87 3.91
CA ALA A 9 -18.21 8.23 3.10
C ALA A 9 -17.60 9.57 3.55
N ASP A 10 -18.43 10.59 3.79
CA ASP A 10 -18.00 11.91 4.27
C ASP A 10 -17.30 11.82 5.62
N ARG A 11 -17.77 10.95 6.52
CA ARG A 11 -17.12 10.70 7.82
C ARG A 11 -15.75 10.02 7.69
N LEU A 12 -15.46 9.38 6.56
CA LEU A 12 -14.17 8.73 6.31
C LEU A 12 -13.16 9.66 5.64
N THR A 13 -13.58 10.79 5.07
CA THR A 13 -12.73 11.66 4.23
C THR A 13 -11.38 11.96 4.87
N ASP A 14 -11.34 12.45 6.11
CA ASP A 14 -10.08 12.82 6.77
C ASP A 14 -9.16 11.60 6.97
N LYS A 15 -9.74 10.44 7.29
CA LYS A 15 -8.99 9.18 7.45
C LYS A 15 -8.41 8.70 6.13
N LEU A 16 -9.19 8.77 5.05
CA LEU A 16 -8.74 8.38 3.70
C LEU A 16 -7.64 9.33 3.22
N VAL A 17 -7.80 10.65 3.42
CA VAL A 17 -6.79 11.65 3.09
C VAL A 17 -5.49 11.41 3.88
N ALA A 18 -5.59 11.13 5.18
CA ALA A 18 -4.43 10.80 6.01
C ALA A 18 -3.73 9.53 5.53
N THR A 19 -4.50 8.49 5.19
CA THR A 19 -3.99 7.22 4.66
C THR A 19 -3.25 7.44 3.34
N ARG A 20 -3.86 8.17 2.40
CA ARG A 20 -3.25 8.51 1.11
C ARG A 20 -1.95 9.29 1.28
N ARG A 21 -1.91 10.26 2.21
CA ARG A 21 -0.71 11.05 2.49
C ARG A 21 0.39 10.21 3.15
N ASP A 22 0.03 9.25 4.00
CA ASP A 22 0.99 8.32 4.59
C ASP A 22 1.63 7.44 3.52
N PHE A 23 0.84 6.80 2.65
CA PHE A 23 1.38 6.02 1.54
C PHE A 23 2.17 6.87 0.55
N HIS A 24 1.75 8.11 0.28
CA HIS A 24 2.54 9.05 -0.52
C HIS A 24 3.91 9.34 0.11
N LYS A 25 3.93 9.61 1.42
CA LYS A 25 5.15 9.94 2.16
C LYS A 25 6.12 8.76 2.23
N TYR A 26 5.61 7.54 2.32
CA TYR A 26 6.42 6.33 2.38
C TYR A 26 6.26 5.50 1.11
N ALA A 27 6.38 6.15 -0.04
CA ALA A 27 6.21 5.53 -1.34
C ALA A 27 7.22 4.38 -1.55
N GLU A 28 6.74 3.26 -2.10
CA GLU A 28 7.54 2.06 -2.34
C GLU A 28 7.34 1.60 -3.78
N SER A 29 8.42 1.44 -4.54
CA SER A 29 8.34 0.98 -5.93
C SER A 29 8.07 -0.52 -6.06
N GLY A 30 7.77 -0.93 -7.29
CA GLY A 30 7.57 -2.33 -7.69
C GLY A 30 8.44 -3.33 -6.92
N TRP A 31 7.78 -4.30 -6.27
CA TRP A 31 8.36 -5.36 -5.42
C TRP A 31 8.89 -4.93 -4.05
N PHE A 32 8.91 -3.63 -3.73
CA PHE A 32 9.39 -3.11 -2.45
C PHE A 32 8.26 -2.66 -1.52
N GLU A 33 6.99 -2.88 -1.86
CA GLU A 33 5.78 -2.38 -1.18
C GLU A 33 5.48 -3.07 0.16
N MET A 34 6.52 -3.42 0.91
CA MET A 34 6.44 -4.26 2.10
C MET A 34 5.77 -3.51 3.26
N ARG A 35 6.08 -2.22 3.46
CA ARG A 35 5.41 -1.40 4.48
C ARG A 35 3.93 -1.27 4.13
N THR A 36 3.64 -0.86 2.91
CA THR A 36 2.28 -0.62 2.41
C THR A 36 1.42 -1.87 2.53
N SER A 37 1.92 -3.01 2.06
CA SER A 37 1.23 -4.30 2.14
C SER A 37 0.96 -4.73 3.57
N SER A 38 1.94 -4.57 4.47
CA SER A 38 1.77 -4.92 5.88
C SER A 38 0.66 -4.12 6.57
N LEU A 39 0.55 -2.83 6.26
CA LEU A 39 -0.47 -1.93 6.82
C LEU A 39 -1.86 -2.21 6.22
N ILE A 40 -1.93 -2.51 4.92
CA ILE A 40 -3.18 -2.91 4.26
C ILE A 40 -3.68 -4.22 4.88
N ALA A 41 -2.81 -5.22 5.02
CA ALA A 41 -3.16 -6.50 5.62
C ALA A 41 -3.69 -6.32 7.06
N ARG A 42 -2.98 -5.55 7.90
CA ARG A 42 -3.45 -5.21 9.26
C ARG A 42 -4.84 -4.59 9.24
N ARG A 43 -5.03 -3.54 8.44
CA ARG A 43 -6.30 -2.80 8.41
C ARG A 43 -7.47 -3.67 7.95
N LEU A 44 -7.26 -4.54 6.96
CA LEU A 44 -8.29 -5.47 6.48
C LEU A 44 -8.61 -6.53 7.54
N THR A 45 -7.61 -7.03 8.25
CA THR A 45 -7.81 -7.93 9.41
C THR A 45 -8.61 -7.23 10.52
N ASP A 46 -8.29 -5.99 10.87
CA ASP A 46 -9.02 -5.22 11.88
C ASP A 46 -10.47 -4.93 11.48
N MET A 47 -10.76 -4.90 10.17
CA MET A 47 -12.12 -4.78 9.62
C MET A 47 -12.88 -6.11 9.58
N GLY A 48 -12.27 -7.22 9.98
CA GLY A 48 -12.90 -8.54 10.05
C GLY A 48 -12.87 -9.35 8.75
N TYR A 49 -12.02 -8.98 7.79
CA TYR A 49 -11.82 -9.77 6.58
C TYR A 49 -10.93 -10.99 6.85
N GLU A 50 -11.15 -12.06 6.10
CA GLU A 50 -10.15 -13.12 5.93
C GLU A 50 -9.05 -12.59 5.01
N VAL A 51 -7.80 -12.51 5.51
CA VAL A 51 -6.68 -11.90 4.80
C VAL A 51 -5.62 -12.95 4.44
N LEU A 52 -5.25 -12.97 3.16
CA LEU A 52 -4.15 -13.75 2.60
C LEU A 52 -3.11 -12.78 2.04
N THR A 53 -1.83 -13.11 2.17
CA THR A 53 -0.73 -12.25 1.72
C THR A 53 0.51 -13.09 1.44
N GLY A 54 1.55 -12.47 0.89
CA GLY A 54 2.80 -13.18 0.70
C GLY A 54 2.70 -14.24 -0.39
N PRO A 55 3.40 -15.38 -0.23
CA PRO A 55 3.37 -16.51 -1.17
C PRO A 55 1.97 -17.11 -1.41
N ASP A 56 1.01 -16.91 -0.50
CA ASP A 56 -0.36 -17.43 -0.67
C ASP A 56 -1.10 -16.75 -1.84
N VAL A 57 -0.68 -15.56 -2.23
CA VAL A 57 -1.34 -14.75 -3.28
C VAL A 57 -0.38 -14.29 -4.39
N CYS A 58 0.93 -14.50 -4.21
CA CYS A 58 1.96 -14.15 -5.17
C CYS A 58 2.75 -15.40 -5.59
N LEU A 59 2.55 -15.84 -6.83
CA LEU A 59 3.20 -17.02 -7.39
C LEU A 59 4.70 -16.75 -7.66
N GLY A 60 5.57 -17.37 -6.87
CA GLY A 60 7.00 -17.06 -6.82
C GLY A 60 7.73 -17.18 -8.16
N GLU A 61 7.47 -18.25 -8.91
CA GLU A 61 8.09 -18.57 -10.20
C GLU A 61 7.63 -17.68 -11.36
N SER A 62 6.54 -16.93 -11.17
CA SER A 62 5.96 -16.06 -12.21
C SER A 62 6.37 -14.59 -12.04
N ARG A 63 7.22 -14.26 -11.06
CA ARG A 63 7.66 -12.88 -10.80
C ARG A 63 8.77 -12.50 -11.79
N MET A 64 8.51 -11.47 -12.58
CA MET A 64 9.45 -10.90 -13.53
C MET A 64 9.98 -9.54 -13.06
N GLY A 65 11.23 -9.23 -13.40
CA GLY A 65 11.84 -7.95 -13.00
C GLY A 65 12.01 -7.81 -11.49
N LEU A 66 12.15 -8.92 -10.78
CA LEU A 66 12.39 -8.92 -9.34
C LEU A 66 13.77 -8.28 -9.06
N PRO A 67 13.87 -7.34 -8.10
CA PRO A 67 15.14 -6.80 -7.66
C PRO A 67 16.04 -7.86 -7.04
N SER A 68 17.31 -7.51 -6.82
CA SER A 68 18.23 -8.42 -6.12
C SER A 68 17.82 -8.67 -4.67
N ASP A 69 18.21 -9.81 -4.11
CA ASP A 69 17.95 -10.13 -2.69
C ASP A 69 18.54 -9.07 -1.73
N GLU A 70 19.68 -8.47 -2.10
CA GLU A 70 20.30 -7.39 -1.34
C GLU A 70 19.40 -6.13 -1.31
N GLU A 71 18.84 -5.74 -2.46
CA GLU A 71 17.91 -4.62 -2.55
C GLU A 71 16.62 -4.91 -1.78
N LEU A 72 16.08 -6.12 -1.90
CA LEU A 72 14.88 -6.54 -1.16
C LEU A 72 15.11 -6.49 0.36
N GLU A 73 16.25 -6.96 0.85
CA GLU A 73 16.58 -6.92 2.28
C GLU A 73 16.74 -5.49 2.78
N LYS A 74 17.42 -4.62 2.02
CA LYS A 74 17.58 -3.21 2.36
C LYS A 74 16.22 -2.51 2.48
N ASN A 75 15.31 -2.75 1.54
CA ASN A 75 13.97 -2.16 1.56
C ASN A 75 13.11 -2.74 2.69
N TYR A 76 13.26 -4.02 3.02
CA TYR A 76 12.61 -4.65 4.17
C TYR A 76 13.03 -3.99 5.49
N ILE A 77 14.32 -3.73 5.71
CA ILE A 77 14.82 -3.02 6.90
C ILE A 77 14.23 -1.61 6.97
N ARG A 78 14.27 -0.86 5.85
CA ARG A 78 13.67 0.48 5.76
C ARG A 78 12.17 0.46 6.11
N ALA A 79 11.41 -0.49 5.57
CA ALA A 79 9.99 -0.62 5.82
C ALA A 79 9.68 -0.79 7.31
N LYS A 80 10.48 -1.59 8.03
CA LYS A 80 10.36 -1.76 9.50
C LYS A 80 10.65 -0.47 10.25
N GLU A 81 11.72 0.24 9.90
CA GLU A 81 12.07 1.52 10.50
C GLU A 81 11.00 2.60 10.24
N GLN A 82 10.25 2.47 9.14
CA GLN A 82 9.16 3.37 8.74
C GLN A 82 7.79 2.95 9.30
N GLY A 83 7.74 1.98 10.20
CA GLY A 83 6.51 1.60 10.91
C GLY A 83 5.63 0.58 10.18
N ALA A 84 6.22 -0.33 9.40
CA ALA A 84 5.52 -1.50 8.91
C ALA A 84 4.91 -2.32 10.07
N ASP A 85 3.80 -3.01 9.79
CA ASP A 85 3.15 -3.85 10.80
C ASP A 85 4.01 -5.09 11.12
N PRO A 86 4.38 -5.31 12.39
CA PRO A 86 5.34 -6.35 12.77
C PRO A 86 4.81 -7.78 12.55
N GLU A 87 3.49 -7.99 12.49
CA GLU A 87 2.92 -9.32 12.22
C GLU A 87 2.97 -9.66 10.72
N PHE A 88 2.71 -8.67 9.87
CA PHE A 88 2.57 -8.89 8.44
C PHE A 88 3.87 -8.66 7.65
N ILE A 89 4.80 -7.85 8.17
CA ILE A 89 6.03 -7.51 7.44
C ILE A 89 6.88 -8.73 7.08
N GLU A 90 6.90 -9.76 7.93
CA GLU A 90 7.61 -11.01 7.63
C GLU A 90 6.96 -11.80 6.49
N LYS A 91 5.63 -11.72 6.35
CA LYS A 91 4.88 -12.47 5.33
C LYS A 91 5.05 -11.88 3.93
N VAL A 92 5.32 -10.57 3.83
CA VAL A 92 5.46 -9.85 2.56
C VAL A 92 6.92 -9.62 2.14
N LYS A 93 7.87 -10.09 2.95
CA LYS A 93 9.31 -9.98 2.70
C LYS A 93 9.70 -10.62 1.37
N GLY A 94 10.78 -10.14 0.74
CA GLY A 94 11.34 -10.76 -0.46
C GLY A 94 10.51 -10.54 -1.72
N GLY A 95 9.73 -9.45 -1.75
CA GLY A 95 8.92 -9.04 -2.91
C GLY A 95 7.65 -9.88 -3.07
N PHE A 96 7.06 -10.35 -1.97
CA PHE A 96 5.76 -11.02 -1.95
C PHE A 96 4.70 -10.06 -1.38
N THR A 97 4.57 -8.89 -1.99
CA THR A 97 3.79 -7.74 -1.50
C THR A 97 2.30 -7.78 -1.89
N GLY A 98 1.78 -8.93 -2.32
CA GLY A 98 0.35 -9.08 -2.58
C GLY A 98 -0.47 -9.16 -1.30
N VAL A 99 -1.66 -8.55 -1.31
CA VAL A 99 -2.67 -8.71 -0.25
C VAL A 99 -4.01 -9.00 -0.91
N MET A 100 -4.69 -10.05 -0.43
CA MET A 100 -6.05 -10.39 -0.81
C MET A 100 -6.91 -10.47 0.45
N ALA A 101 -8.10 -9.85 0.40
CA ALA A 101 -9.06 -9.90 1.49
C ALA A 101 -10.41 -10.41 1.01
N ILE A 102 -11.01 -11.29 1.81
CA ILE A 102 -12.26 -11.98 1.48
C ILE A 102 -13.32 -11.59 2.51
N LEU A 103 -14.43 -11.04 2.02
CA LEU A 103 -15.65 -10.85 2.79
C LEU A 103 -16.69 -11.89 2.36
N ARG A 104 -17.04 -12.81 3.25
CA ARG A 104 -18.02 -13.86 2.94
C ARG A 104 -19.42 -13.37 3.25
N CYS A 105 -20.25 -13.22 2.20
CA CYS A 105 -21.61 -12.67 2.30
C CYS A 105 -22.72 -13.74 2.15
N GLY A 106 -22.38 -15.03 2.12
CA GLY A 106 -23.31 -16.13 1.85
C GLY A 106 -23.35 -16.55 0.38
N GLU A 107 -24.43 -17.24 -0.03
CA GLU A 107 -24.61 -17.71 -1.41
C GLU A 107 -24.88 -16.54 -2.37
N GLY A 108 -24.18 -16.51 -3.50
CA GLY A 108 -24.34 -15.47 -4.51
C GLY A 108 -23.13 -15.35 -5.44
N PRO A 109 -23.16 -14.39 -6.37
CA PRO A 109 -22.01 -14.12 -7.25
C PRO A 109 -20.82 -13.55 -6.45
N ALA A 110 -19.61 -13.86 -6.89
CA ALA A 110 -18.39 -13.26 -6.38
C ALA A 110 -18.07 -11.95 -7.10
N VAL A 111 -17.66 -10.93 -6.34
CA VAL A 111 -17.18 -9.64 -6.86
C VAL A 111 -15.73 -9.44 -6.43
N ALA A 112 -14.87 -9.10 -7.38
CA ALA A 112 -13.46 -8.79 -7.13
C ALA A 112 -13.19 -7.31 -7.40
N LEU A 113 -12.47 -6.66 -6.48
CA LEU A 113 -11.92 -5.32 -6.64
C LEU A 113 -10.40 -5.43 -6.56
N ARG A 114 -9.69 -4.81 -7.51
CA ARG A 114 -8.22 -4.85 -7.58
C ARG A 114 -7.68 -3.43 -7.66
N PHE A 115 -6.62 -3.20 -6.89
CA PHE A 115 -5.89 -1.94 -6.84
C PHE A 115 -4.39 -2.26 -6.83
N ASP A 116 -3.62 -1.49 -7.58
CA ASP A 116 -2.17 -1.34 -7.45
C ASP A 116 -1.82 -0.44 -6.27
N ILE A 117 -0.59 -0.61 -5.78
CA ILE A 117 -0.10 0.05 -4.57
C ILE A 117 1.31 0.60 -4.73
N ASP A 118 1.98 0.36 -5.86
CA ASP A 118 3.39 0.68 -6.05
C ASP A 118 3.62 2.15 -6.45
N ALA A 119 4.86 2.59 -6.35
CA ALA A 119 5.30 3.92 -6.72
C ALA A 119 6.26 3.87 -7.90
N LEU A 120 6.35 4.98 -8.64
CA LEU A 120 7.29 5.09 -9.75
C LEU A 120 8.70 5.42 -9.27
N GLY A 121 9.69 4.96 -10.03
CA GLY A 121 11.12 5.25 -9.87
C GLY A 121 11.49 6.69 -10.26
N VAL A 122 10.87 7.70 -9.63
CA VAL A 122 11.01 9.13 -9.96
C VAL A 122 11.40 9.91 -8.71
N VAL A 123 12.30 10.89 -8.88
CA VAL A 123 12.65 11.84 -7.82
C VAL A 123 11.56 12.90 -7.72
N GLU A 124 10.99 13.06 -6.52
CA GLU A 124 9.94 14.03 -6.25
C GLU A 124 10.47 15.47 -6.15
N ASP A 125 9.72 16.43 -6.70
CA ASP A 125 10.07 17.85 -6.63
C ASP A 125 10.05 18.36 -5.17
N ALA A 126 11.09 19.09 -4.78
CA ALA A 126 11.27 19.68 -3.46
C ALA A 126 11.00 21.20 -3.44
N SER A 127 10.36 21.74 -4.49
CA SER A 127 9.98 23.14 -4.56
C SER A 127 8.75 23.45 -3.70
N SER A 128 8.62 24.70 -3.23
CA SER A 128 7.43 25.17 -2.50
C SER A 128 6.15 25.16 -3.34
N GLU A 129 6.28 25.09 -4.67
CA GLU A 129 5.16 24.99 -5.60
C GLU A 129 4.57 23.57 -5.60
N HIS A 130 5.39 22.55 -5.33
CA HIS A 130 4.96 21.17 -5.22
C HIS A 130 4.14 20.94 -3.95
N ARG A 131 2.88 20.54 -4.13
CA ARG A 131 1.92 20.41 -3.01
C ARG A 131 2.36 19.41 -1.93
N PRO A 132 2.79 18.17 -2.25
CA PRO A 132 3.34 17.25 -1.27
C PRO A 132 4.48 17.84 -0.44
N PHE A 133 5.37 18.61 -1.06
CA PHE A 133 6.48 19.24 -0.35
C PHE A 133 5.97 20.33 0.59
N ARG A 134 5.16 21.25 0.07
CA ARG A 134 4.56 22.36 0.82
C ARG A 134 3.72 21.89 2.01
N GLU A 135 3.02 20.77 1.87
CA GLU A 135 2.14 20.21 2.90
C GLU A 135 2.81 19.09 3.74
N GLY A 136 4.12 18.84 3.55
CA GLY A 136 4.90 17.94 4.39
C GLY A 136 4.64 16.44 4.21
N PHE A 137 4.13 16.03 3.05
CA PHE A 137 3.87 14.63 2.70
C PHE A 137 4.61 14.15 1.45
N SER A 138 5.60 14.88 0.92
CA SER A 138 6.54 14.34 -0.06
C SER A 138 7.15 13.03 0.42
N SER A 139 7.44 12.15 -0.53
CA SER A 139 8.13 10.90 -0.29
C SER A 139 9.44 11.13 0.44
N VAL A 140 9.64 10.40 1.53
CA VAL A 140 10.92 10.33 2.25
C VAL A 140 11.85 9.26 1.68
N ASN A 141 11.40 8.51 0.68
CA ASN A 141 12.13 7.44 0.01
C ASN A 141 12.70 7.98 -1.32
N PRO A 142 14.01 8.30 -1.38
CA PRO A 142 14.59 8.94 -2.57
C PRO A 142 14.41 8.07 -3.83
N GLY A 143 13.93 8.70 -4.90
CA GLY A 143 13.68 8.02 -6.17
C GLY A 143 12.41 7.17 -6.21
N MET A 144 11.54 7.25 -5.19
CA MET A 144 10.23 6.57 -5.18
C MET A 144 9.13 7.61 -4.95
N MET A 145 8.19 7.75 -5.88
CA MET A 145 7.08 8.69 -5.75
C MET A 145 5.82 8.21 -6.50
N HIS A 146 4.63 8.44 -5.94
CA HIS A 146 3.35 8.12 -6.60
C HIS A 146 2.90 9.19 -7.63
N ALA A 147 3.83 10.01 -8.12
CA ALA A 147 3.65 11.05 -9.12
C ALA A 147 2.31 11.82 -9.07
N CYS A 148 1.98 12.42 -7.92
CA CYS A 148 0.73 13.17 -7.69
C CYS A 148 -0.55 12.44 -8.16
N GLY A 149 -0.67 11.15 -7.84
CA GLY A 149 -1.91 10.39 -8.03
C GLY A 149 -1.85 9.28 -9.08
N HIS A 150 -0.65 8.83 -9.46
CA HIS A 150 -0.48 7.58 -10.20
C HIS A 150 -1.15 6.42 -9.45
N ASP A 151 -0.84 6.28 -8.15
CA ASP A 151 -1.45 5.27 -7.28
C ASP A 151 -1.91 5.86 -5.95
N GLY A 152 -3.05 6.55 -5.99
CA GLY A 152 -3.82 6.92 -4.80
C GLY A 152 -4.85 5.86 -4.39
N HIS A 153 -4.78 4.66 -4.97
CA HIS A 153 -5.85 3.67 -4.99
C HIS A 153 -6.01 2.89 -3.68
N ALA A 154 -4.97 2.84 -2.87
CA ALA A 154 -4.92 2.06 -1.64
C ALA A 154 -5.63 2.70 -0.42
N SER A 155 -6.12 3.94 -0.54
CA SER A 155 -6.61 4.74 0.59
C SER A 155 -8.11 4.70 0.81
#